data_AF-A0A3P1UL29-F1
#
_entry.id   AF-A0A3P1UL29-F1
#
_cell.length_a   1.000
_cell.length_b   1.000
_cell.length_c   1.000
_cell.angle_alpha   90.00
_cell.angle_beta   90.00
_cell.angle_gamma   90.00
#
_symmetry.space_group_name_H-M   'P 1'
#
loop_
_entity.id
_entity.type
_entity.pdbx_description
1 polymer ?
#
loop_
_entity_poly.entity_id
_entity_poly.type
_entity_poly.pdbx_seq_one_letter_code
_entity_poly.pdbx_strand_id
1 'polypeptide(L)'
;MADAGANISLLDSSSFMIDHFPDNHMISVDGTPEHAAEVAAWVRSLFPDPNHILWLLDGVLSGHTVLFPGITPQEVLDNWVDHREHDPYIEYPQYFH
;
A
#
# COMPACT_ATOMS: atom_id res chain seq x y z
N MET A 1 12.15 5.62 12.38
CA MET A 1 11.77 4.40 13.13
C MET A 1 10.25 4.33 13.10
N ALA A 2 9.68 3.13 13.08
CA ALA A 2 8.25 2.97 13.30
C ALA A 2 7.88 3.49 14.70
N ASP A 3 6.70 4.09 14.83
CA ASP A 3 6.15 4.58 16.12
C ASP A 3 5.04 3.67 16.66
N ALA A 4 4.51 2.79 15.82
CA ALA A 4 3.65 1.68 16.20
C ALA A 4 3.89 0.48 15.27
N GLY A 5 3.70 -0.73 15.78
CA GLY A 5 3.82 -1.96 15.01
C GLY A 5 2.91 -3.04 15.56
N ALA A 6 2.43 -3.92 14.68
CA ALA A 6 1.58 -5.05 15.03
C ALA A 6 2.05 -6.30 14.29
N ASN A 7 2.28 -7.38 15.03
CA ASN A 7 2.48 -8.71 14.46
C ASN A 7 1.11 -9.35 14.24
N ILE A 8 0.81 -9.68 12.99
CA ILE A 8 -0.42 -10.36 12.59
C ILE A 8 -0.10 -11.83 12.38
N SER A 9 -0.81 -12.69 13.13
CA SER A 9 -0.73 -14.13 13.00
C SER A 9 -2.12 -14.66 12.65
N LEU A 10 -2.28 -15.12 11.41
CA LEU A 10 -3.50 -15.81 10.97
C LEU A 10 -3.27 -17.32 11.08
N LEU A 11 -4.33 -18.06 11.42
CA LEU A 11 -4.29 -19.51 11.46
C LEU A 11 -3.82 -20.05 10.10
N ASP A 12 -2.86 -20.97 10.08
CA ASP A 12 -2.31 -21.60 8.87
C ASP A 12 -1.56 -20.69 7.90
N SER A 13 -1.07 -19.52 8.35
CA SER A 13 -0.22 -18.61 7.55
C SER A 13 1.07 -18.22 8.28
N SER A 14 2.08 -17.76 7.54
CA SER A 14 3.23 -17.08 8.15
C SER A 14 2.80 -15.73 8.70
N SER A 15 3.15 -15.44 9.95
CA SER A 15 2.94 -14.12 10.53
C SER A 15 3.67 -13.03 9.73
N PHE A 16 3.11 -11.82 9.73
CA PHE A 16 3.72 -10.64 9.15
C PHE A 16 3.55 -9.43 10.09
N MET A 17 4.41 -8.45 9.95
CA MET A 17 4.39 -7.17 10.62
C MET A 17 3.69 -6.12 9.78
N ILE A 18 2.91 -5.29 10.45
CA ILE A 18 2.44 -3.99 9.96
C ILE A 18 3.11 -2.94 10.83
N ASP A 19 3.91 -2.07 10.22
CA ASP A 19 4.61 -0.98 10.90
C ASP A 19 4.06 0.37 10.42
N HIS A 20 3.65 1.20 11.37
CA HIS A 20 3.26 2.58 11.13
C HIS A 20 4.46 3.51 11.38
N PHE A 21 4.62 4.49 10.50
CA PHE A 21 5.64 5.52 10.64
C PHE A 21 4.99 6.88 10.94
N PRO A 22 5.67 7.75 11.71
CA PRO A 22 5.15 9.05 12.12
C PRO A 22 4.60 9.92 10.98
N ASP A 23 3.80 10.90 11.38
CA ASP A 23 3.17 11.90 10.51
C ASP A 23 2.18 11.33 9.48
N ASN A 24 1.71 10.10 9.69
CA ASN A 24 0.84 9.34 8.76
C ASN A 24 1.45 9.21 7.35
N HIS A 25 2.79 9.26 7.25
CA HIS A 25 3.45 9.25 5.95
C HIS A 25 3.51 7.86 5.33
N MET A 26 3.53 6.80 6.13
CA MET A 26 3.75 5.44 5.62
C MET A 26 3.26 4.34 6.57
N ILE A 27 2.70 3.30 5.98
CA ILE A 27 2.53 1.99 6.58
C ILE A 27 3.37 1.00 5.76
N SER A 28 4.17 0.18 6.45
CA SER A 28 4.99 -0.87 5.84
C SER A 28 4.45 -2.24 6.24
N VAL A 29 4.54 -3.20 5.32
CA VAL A 29 4.10 -4.59 5.51
C VAL A 29 5.22 -5.51 5.05
N ASP A 30 5.68 -6.43 5.90
CA ASP A 30 6.74 -7.42 5.56
C ASP A 30 6.17 -8.80 5.17
N GLY A 31 4.92 -8.82 4.73
CA GLY A 31 4.18 -10.01 4.32
C GLY A 31 4.29 -10.33 2.83
N THR A 32 3.41 -11.23 2.37
CA THR A 32 3.25 -11.53 0.95
C THR A 32 2.49 -10.42 0.23
N PRO A 33 2.46 -10.40 -1.11
CA PRO A 33 1.62 -9.47 -1.86
C PRO A 33 0.15 -9.51 -1.44
N GLU A 34 -0.39 -10.68 -1.11
CA GLU A 34 -1.76 -10.84 -0.62
C GLU A 34 -1.97 -10.16 0.73
N HIS A 35 -1.02 -10.32 1.68
CA HIS A 35 -1.06 -9.59 2.95
C HIS A 35 -1.01 -8.08 2.72
N ALA A 36 -0.13 -7.61 1.82
CA ALA A 36 -0.02 -6.19 1.50
C ALA A 36 -1.31 -5.64 0.88
N ALA A 37 -1.96 -6.41 -0.01
CA ALA A 37 -3.23 -6.04 -0.62
C ALA A 37 -4.39 -5.95 0.38
N GLU A 38 -4.48 -6.91 1.32
CA GLU A 38 -5.47 -6.86 2.40
C GLU A 38 -5.28 -5.63 3.29
N VAL A 39 -4.03 -5.36 3.70
CA VAL A 39 -3.70 -4.18 4.50
C VAL A 39 -3.98 -2.89 3.72
N ALA A 40 -3.63 -2.83 2.43
CA ALA A 40 -3.87 -1.64 1.60
C ALA A 40 -5.36 -1.32 1.48
N ALA A 41 -6.21 -2.33 1.22
CA ALA A 41 -7.66 -2.17 1.16
C ALA A 41 -8.23 -1.72 2.52
N TRP A 42 -7.76 -2.34 3.62
CA TRP A 42 -8.14 -1.94 4.98
C TRP A 42 -7.72 -0.50 5.29
N VAL A 43 -6.46 -0.13 5.06
CA VAL A 43 -5.96 1.23 5.26
C VAL A 43 -6.79 2.22 4.45
N ARG A 44 -7.07 1.94 3.18
CA ARG A 44 -7.88 2.83 2.35
C ARG A 44 -9.27 3.07 2.93
N SER A 45 -9.88 2.06 3.55
CA SER A 45 -11.19 2.18 4.21
C SER A 45 -11.20 3.17 5.40
N LEU A 46 -10.04 3.43 6.00
CA LEU A 46 -9.89 4.40 7.10
C LEU A 46 -9.91 5.86 6.61
N PHE A 47 -9.72 6.09 5.31
CA PHE A 47 -9.70 7.42 4.69
C PHE A 47 -10.89 7.56 3.74
N PRO A 48 -12.07 8.01 4.19
CA PRO A 48 -13.27 8.04 3.34
C PRO A 48 -13.24 9.15 2.26
N ASP A 49 -12.35 10.14 2.38
CA ASP A 49 -12.23 11.21 1.39
C ASP A 49 -11.69 10.65 0.06
N PRO A 50 -12.45 10.77 -1.05
CA PRO A 50 -12.00 10.33 -2.37
C PRO A 50 -10.79 11.13 -2.88
N ASN A 51 -10.57 12.35 -2.39
CA ASN A 51 -9.42 13.18 -2.79
C ASN A 51 -8.15 12.83 -2.00
N HIS A 52 -8.25 12.00 -0.97
CA HIS A 52 -7.08 11.50 -0.27
C HIS A 52 -6.40 10.41 -1.12
N ILE A 53 -5.18 10.70 -1.56
CA ILE A 53 -4.43 9.84 -2.47
C ILE A 53 -3.55 8.90 -1.67
N LEU A 54 -3.75 7.59 -1.83
CA LEU A 54 -2.95 6.55 -1.21
C LEU A 54 -2.46 5.58 -2.28
N TRP A 55 -1.21 5.20 -2.20
CA TRP A 55 -0.57 4.29 -3.14
C TRP A 55 -0.01 3.11 -2.34
N LEU A 56 -0.23 1.90 -2.84
CA LEU A 56 0.60 0.76 -2.47
C LEU A 56 1.82 0.75 -3.37
N LEU A 57 3.01 0.64 -2.78
CA LEU A 57 4.30 0.56 -3.47
C LEU A 57 5.05 -0.69 -2.99
N ASP A 58 5.99 -1.17 -3.78
CA ASP A 58 7.01 -2.09 -3.27
C ASP A 58 8.20 -1.32 -2.67
N GLY A 59 9.14 -2.05 -2.05
CA GLY A 59 10.29 -1.45 -1.37
C GLY A 59 11.33 -0.79 -2.27
N VAL A 60 11.17 -0.86 -3.61
CA VAL A 60 12.13 -0.31 -4.58
C VAL A 60 11.48 0.59 -5.62
N LEU A 61 10.19 0.91 -5.45
CA LEU A 61 9.36 1.66 -6.40
C LEU A 61 9.40 1.03 -7.81
N SER A 62 9.33 -0.31 -7.93
CA SER A 62 9.24 -0.97 -9.25
C SER A 62 7.82 -0.99 -9.83
N GLY A 63 6.82 -0.71 -9.00
CA GLY A 63 5.44 -0.54 -9.42
C GLY A 63 4.58 0.02 -8.29
N HIS A 64 3.31 0.22 -8.60
CA HIS A 64 2.34 0.71 -7.63
C HIS A 64 0.90 0.29 -7.94
N THR A 65 0.03 0.41 -6.96
CA THR A 65 -1.42 0.49 -7.18
C THR A 65 -1.99 1.75 -6.52
N VAL A 66 -2.75 2.55 -7.27
CA VAL A 66 -3.50 3.69 -6.73
C VAL A 66 -4.76 3.18 -6.02
N LEU A 67 -4.93 3.54 -4.74
CA LEU A 67 -6.01 3.04 -3.90
C LEU A 67 -7.24 3.97 -3.95
N PHE A 68 -8.28 3.57 -4.68
CA PHE A 68 -9.56 4.28 -4.69
C PHE A 68 -10.47 3.84 -3.53
N PRO A 69 -11.43 4.68 -3.08
CA PRO A 69 -12.36 4.31 -2.01
C PRO A 69 -13.13 3.01 -2.33
N GLY A 70 -13.13 2.07 -1.39
CA GLY A 70 -13.84 0.79 -1.54
C GLY A 70 -13.11 -0.25 -2.40
N ILE A 71 -11.86 -0.01 -2.79
CA ILE A 71 -11.01 -0.99 -3.47
C ILE A 71 -10.92 -2.29 -2.66
N THR A 72 -11.10 -3.42 -3.32
CA THR A 72 -10.96 -4.75 -2.72
C THR A 72 -9.50 -5.22 -2.76
N PRO A 73 -9.07 -6.17 -1.91
CA PRO A 73 -7.71 -6.72 -1.97
C PRO A 73 -7.37 -7.30 -3.35
N GLN A 74 -8.32 -7.95 -4.03
CA GLN A 74 -8.06 -8.48 -5.37
C GLN A 74 -7.84 -7.36 -6.38
N GLU A 75 -8.64 -6.27 -6.33
CA GLU A 75 -8.41 -5.11 -7.20
C GLU A 75 -7.09 -4.39 -6.89
N VAL A 76 -6.57 -4.48 -5.66
CA VAL A 76 -5.22 -3.96 -5.37
C VAL A 76 -4.17 -4.70 -6.18
N LEU A 77 -4.28 -6.03 -6.27
CA LEU A 77 -3.36 -6.87 -7.04
C LEU A 77 -3.57 -6.71 -8.55
N ASP A 78 -4.82 -6.74 -8.99
CA ASP A 78 -5.18 -6.70 -10.42
C ASP A 78 -4.84 -5.35 -11.08
N ASN A 79 -4.81 -4.25 -10.31
CA ASN A 79 -4.50 -2.92 -10.81
C ASN A 79 -3.02 -2.52 -10.62
N TRP A 80 -2.12 -3.49 -10.39
CA TRP A 80 -0.69 -3.22 -10.28
C TRP A 80 -0.14 -2.61 -11.58
N VAL A 81 0.46 -1.44 -11.46
CA VAL A 81 1.13 -0.69 -12.53
C VAL A 81 2.63 -0.96 -12.45
N ASP A 82 3.18 -1.57 -13.49
CA ASP A 82 4.62 -1.87 -13.60
C ASP A 82 5.39 -0.67 -14.15
N HIS A 83 6.41 -0.20 -13.42
CA HIS A 83 7.21 0.95 -13.84
C HIS A 83 8.23 0.64 -14.96
N ARG A 84 8.30 -0.61 -15.41
CA ARG A 84 9.00 -0.93 -16.66
C ARG A 84 8.20 -0.50 -17.89
N GLU A 85 6.89 -0.31 -17.71
CA GLU A 85 5.95 0.08 -18.77
C GLU A 85 5.41 1.51 -18.59
N HIS A 86 5.40 2.00 -17.35
CA HIS A 86 4.90 3.32 -16.95
C HIS A 86 5.95 4.14 -16.20
N ASP A 87 5.95 5.47 -16.36
CA ASP A 87 6.87 6.35 -15.65
C ASP A 87 6.10 7.27 -14.69
N PRO A 88 6.10 7.00 -13.37
CA PRO A 88 5.35 7.80 -12.41
C PRO A 88 5.88 9.24 -12.27
N TYR A 89 7.15 9.50 -12.61
CA TYR A 89 7.72 10.85 -12.57
C TYR A 89 7.19 11.73 -13.71
N ILE A 90 6.76 11.12 -14.82
CA ILE A 90 6.14 11.80 -15.96
C ILE A 90 4.62 11.85 -15.81
N GLU A 91 3.99 10.76 -15.37
CA GLU A 91 2.53 10.65 -15.26
C GLU A 91 1.97 11.39 -14.04
N TYR A 92 2.73 11.43 -12.94
CA TYR A 92 2.31 12.03 -11.68
C TYR A 92 3.38 12.94 -11.06
N PRO A 93 3.91 13.93 -11.81
CA PRO A 93 5.03 14.75 -11.35
C PRO A 93 4.77 15.45 -10.01
N GLN A 94 3.51 15.80 -9.74
CA GLN A 94 3.10 16.51 -8.53
C GLN A 94 3.40 15.79 -7.20
N TYR A 95 3.66 14.47 -7.23
CA TYR A 95 3.93 13.69 -6.01
C TYR A 95 5.43 13.46 -5.74
N PHE A 96 6.31 13.90 -6.63
CA PHE A 96 7.75 13.62 -6.57
C PHE A 96 8.62 14.89 -6.49
N HIS A 97 8.11 15.94 -5.83
CA HIS A 97 8.77 17.25 -5.67
C HIS A 97 9.32 17.49 -4.26
#